data_AF-K0B854-F1
#
_entry.id   AF-K0B854-F1
#
_cell.length_a   1.000
_cell.length_b   1.000
_cell.length_c   1.000
_cell.angle_alpha   90.00
_cell.angle_beta   90.00
_cell.angle_gamma   90.00
#
_symmetry.space_group_name_H-M   'P 1'
#
loop_
_entity.id
_entity.type
_entity.pdbx_description
1 polymer ?
#
loop_
_entity_poly.entity_id
_entity_poly.type
_entity_poly.pdbx_seq_one_letter_code
_entity_poly.pdbx_strand_id
1 'polypeptide(L)'
;MGDGIGGPVVGILTNNAFELLVSHVRKDNKEEYGKTEKIIMSKIDDPQQPQYEEKTKEDLERALKGKFVSCNVQYRDKKTDALVCNVFVQKPPEGF
;
A
#
# COMPACT_ATOMS: atom_id res chain seq x y z
N MET A 1 18.79 -0.80 -1.89
CA MET A 1 17.74 -1.84 -1.79
C MET A 1 16.84 -1.41 -0.64
N GLY A 2 15.57 -1.13 -0.94
CA GLY A 2 14.58 -0.73 0.06
C GLY A 2 13.72 -1.92 0.47
N ASP A 3 13.05 -1.81 1.60
CA ASP A 3 12.18 -2.84 2.13
C ASP A 3 10.95 -3.03 1.24
N GLY A 4 10.52 -4.28 1.12
CA GLY A 4 9.34 -4.66 0.36
C GLY A 4 8.36 -5.40 1.24
N ILE A 5 7.15 -4.88 1.39
CA ILE A 5 6.07 -5.52 2.13
C ILE A 5 4.83 -5.63 1.25
N GLY A 6 4.04 -6.68 1.43
CA GLY A 6 2.87 -6.94 0.61
C GLY A 6 1.78 -7.61 1.42
N GLY A 7 0.54 -7.35 1.05
CA GLY A 7 -0.59 -7.80 1.84
C GLY A 7 -1.93 -7.31 1.34
N PRO A 8 -3.02 -7.84 1.91
CA PRO A 8 -4.34 -7.28 1.69
C PRO A 8 -4.51 -5.97 2.45
N VAL A 9 -5.16 -5.00 1.82
CA VAL A 9 -5.56 -3.74 2.48
C VAL A 9 -6.78 -4.00 3.35
N VAL A 10 -6.63 -3.72 4.65
CA VAL A 10 -7.69 -3.95 5.65
C VAL A 10 -8.54 -2.70 5.91
N GLY A 11 -7.96 -1.51 5.77
CA GLY A 11 -8.66 -0.26 6.00
C GLY A 11 -7.99 0.91 5.28
N ILE A 12 -8.78 1.90 4.87
CA ILE A 12 -8.26 3.16 4.33
C ILE A 12 -8.33 4.22 5.43
N LEU A 13 -7.20 4.86 5.71
CA LEU A 13 -7.12 5.93 6.71
C LEU A 13 -7.46 7.29 6.08
N THR A 14 -6.92 7.58 4.90
CA THR A 14 -7.11 8.83 4.16
C THR A 14 -6.94 8.58 2.65
N ASN A 15 -7.10 9.61 1.82
CA ASN A 15 -6.96 9.54 0.36
C ASN A 15 -5.57 9.05 -0.14
N ASN A 16 -4.58 9.03 0.75
CA ASN A 16 -3.21 8.63 0.47
C ASN A 16 -2.60 7.78 1.59
N ALA A 17 -3.39 7.26 2.54
CA ALA A 17 -2.87 6.36 3.56
C ALA A 17 -3.87 5.27 3.92
N PHE A 18 -3.36 4.10 4.25
CA PHE A 18 -4.14 2.90 4.49
C PHE A 18 -3.41 1.95 5.43
N GLU A 19 -4.17 1.02 5.99
CA GLU A 19 -3.67 -0.07 6.79
C GLU A 19 -3.50 -1.30 5.90
N LEU A 20 -2.26 -1.74 5.77
CA LEU A 20 -1.88 -2.96 5.08
C LEU A 20 -1.69 -4.05 6.12
N LEU A 21 -2.37 -5.18 5.94
CA LEU A 21 -2.06 -6.37 6.71
C LEU A 21 -0.86 -7.06 6.06
N VAL A 22 0.31 -6.92 6.67
CA VAL A 22 1.56 -7.47 6.16
C VAL A 22 1.48 -8.99 6.17
N SER A 23 1.36 -9.57 4.98
CA SER A 23 1.32 -11.04 4.79
C SER A 23 2.59 -11.55 4.14
N HIS A 24 3.30 -10.69 3.41
CA HIS A 24 4.59 -10.97 2.80
C HIS A 24 5.56 -9.84 3.12
N VAL A 25 6.75 -10.21 3.57
CA VAL A 25 7.89 -9.30 3.74
C VAL A 25 9.06 -9.86 2.94
N ARG A 26 9.86 -8.98 2.33
CA ARG A 26 11.14 -9.40 1.75
C ARG A 26 12.05 -9.88 2.88
N LYS A 27 12.82 -10.94 2.59
CA LYS A 27 13.85 -11.45 3.52
C LYS A 27 15.02 -10.48 3.74
N ASP A 28 15.17 -9.50 2.86
CA ASP A 28 16.23 -8.48 2.92
C ASP A 28 15.75 -7.19 3.61
N ASN A 29 14.58 -7.23 4.27
CA ASN A 29 14.08 -6.07 5.00
C ASN A 29 15.01 -5.71 6.17
N LYS A 30 15.32 -4.43 6.29
CA LYS A 30 16.12 -3.84 7.36
C LYS A 30 15.30 -3.56 8.61
N GLU A 31 13.99 -3.35 8.47
CA GLU A 31 13.08 -3.11 9.59
C GLU A 31 12.17 -4.32 9.86
N GLU A 32 11.78 -4.49 11.12
CA GLU A 32 10.73 -5.42 11.51
C GLU A 32 9.37 -4.76 11.29
N TYR A 33 8.51 -5.44 10.52
CA TYR A 33 7.16 -4.98 10.22
C TYR A 33 6.14 -5.75 11.06
N GLY A 34 5.18 -5.03 11.63
CA GLY A 34 4.07 -5.65 12.35
C GLY A 34 3.12 -6.40 11.43
N LYS A 35 2.13 -7.04 12.04
CA LYS A 35 1.05 -7.73 11.31
C LYS A 35 0.17 -6.75 10.53
N THR A 36 0.05 -5.52 11.02
CA THR A 36 -0.69 -4.42 10.37
C THR A 36 0.18 -3.18 10.43
N GLU A 37 0.46 -2.59 9.28
CA GLU A 37 1.30 -1.41 9.15
C GLU A 37 0.55 -0.27 8.47
N LYS A 38 0.84 0.96 8.89
CA LYS A 38 0.29 2.16 8.28
C LYS A 38 1.15 2.56 7.10
N ILE A 39 0.56 2.50 5.91
CA ILE A 39 1.25 2.80 4.66
C ILE A 39 0.74 4.13 4.13
N ILE A 40 1.67 5.05 3.87
CA ILE A 40 1.40 6.28 3.14
C ILE A 40 1.82 6.05 1.68
N MET A 41 0.87 6.21 0.78
CA MET A 41 1.05 6.16 -0.66
C MET A 41 1.79 7.41 -1.12
N SER A 42 3.09 7.27 -1.37
CA SER A 42 3.84 8.36 -2.00
C SER A 42 3.54 8.47 -3.48
N LYS A 43 3.35 7.32 -4.13
CA LYS A 43 3.06 7.19 -5.55
C LYS A 43 2.23 5.92 -5.75
N ILE A 44 1.17 6.04 -6.55
CA ILE A 44 0.30 4.91 -6.90
C ILE A 44 0.47 4.71 -8.39
N ASP A 45 0.99 3.54 -8.74
CA ASP A 45 1.12 3.10 -10.12
C ASP A 45 -0.06 2.16 -10.38
N ASP A 46 -1.18 2.74 -10.85
CA ASP A 46 -2.36 1.97 -11.24
C ASP A 46 -2.40 1.84 -12.77
N PRO A 47 -2.32 0.61 -13.31
CA PRO A 47 -2.28 0.41 -14.76
C PRO A 47 -3.60 0.75 -15.48
N GLN A 48 -4.71 0.98 -14.76
CA GLN A 48 -5.98 1.42 -15.34
C GLN A 48 -6.16 2.95 -15.29
N GLN A 49 -5.47 3.64 -14.38
CA GLN A 49 -5.56 5.10 -14.23
C GLN A 49 -4.18 5.71 -13.96
N PRO A 50 -3.42 6.08 -15.01
CA PRO A 50 -2.08 6.64 -14.88
C PRO A 50 -2.05 8.04 -14.25
N GLN A 51 -3.22 8.67 -14.09
CA GLN A 51 -3.36 9.99 -13.48
C GLN A 51 -4.19 9.84 -12.21
N TYR A 52 -3.51 9.88 -11.06
CA TYR A 52 -4.15 9.89 -9.75
C TYR A 52 -4.79 11.27 -9.52
N GLU A 53 -5.87 11.54 -10.26
CA GLU A 53 -6.70 12.74 -10.13
C GLU A 53 -7.52 12.58 -8.85
N GLU A 54 -7.03 13.16 -7.75
CA GLU A 54 -7.71 13.34 -6.46
C GLU A 54 -8.84 12.34 -6.15
N LYS A 55 -8.51 11.06 -6.08
CA LYS A 55 -9.49 10.04 -5.71
C LYS A 55 -9.88 10.24 -4.26
N THR A 56 -11.18 10.46 -4.03
CA THR A 56 -11.75 10.48 -2.68
C THR A 56 -11.47 9.15 -1.99
N LYS A 57 -11.41 9.19 -0.65
CA LYS A 57 -11.21 8.01 0.20
C LYS A 57 -12.08 6.81 -0.20
N GLU A 58 -13.29 7.08 -0.73
CA GLU A 58 -14.26 6.07 -1.16
C GLU A 58 -13.85 5.33 -2.43
N ASP A 59 -13.30 6.03 -3.43
CA ASP A 59 -12.81 5.37 -4.64
C ASP A 59 -11.57 4.55 -4.35
N LEU A 60 -10.67 5.11 -3.52
CA LEU A 60 -9.50 4.39 -3.05
C LEU A 60 -9.88 3.14 -2.24
N GLU A 61 -10.90 3.27 -1.37
CA GLU A 61 -11.44 2.15 -0.64
C GLU A 61 -11.96 1.08 -1.59
N ARG A 62 -12.75 1.45 -2.60
CA ARG A 62 -13.25 0.48 -3.58
C ARG A 62 -12.15 -0.12 -4.46
N ALA A 63 -11.08 0.62 -4.71
CA ALA A 63 -9.97 0.20 -5.54
C ALA A 63 -8.98 -0.72 -4.81
N LEU A 64 -8.70 -0.45 -3.52
CA LEU A 64 -7.66 -1.11 -2.74
C LEU A 64 -8.20 -2.05 -1.66
N LYS A 65 -9.33 -1.74 -0.99
CA LYS A 65 -9.84 -2.54 0.13
C LYS A 65 -10.13 -3.96 -0.31
N GLY A 66 -9.53 -4.92 0.38
CA GLY A 66 -9.62 -6.33 0.05
C GLY A 66 -8.77 -6.78 -1.15
N LYS A 67 -8.09 -5.86 -1.86
CA LYS A 67 -7.10 -6.24 -2.87
C LYS A 67 -5.73 -6.46 -2.25
N PHE A 68 -4.96 -7.32 -2.89
CA PHE A 68 -3.57 -7.54 -2.56
C PHE A 68 -2.71 -6.48 -3.24
N VAL A 69 -1.95 -5.74 -2.44
CA VAL A 69 -1.05 -4.71 -2.95
C VAL A 69 0.37 -4.97 -2.47
N SER A 70 1.32 -4.62 -3.32
CA SER A 70 2.75 -4.67 -3.00
C SER A 70 3.22 -3.25 -2.73
N CYS A 71 3.83 -3.04 -1.57
CA CYS A 71 4.33 -1.75 -1.10
C CYS A 71 5.87 -1.81 -1.03
N ASN A 72 6.53 -0.97 -1.82
CA ASN A 72 7.97 -0.78 -1.70
C ASN A 72 8.24 0.41 -0.79
N VAL A 73 8.77 0.14 0.40
CA VAL A 73 9.11 1.15 1.40
C VAL A 73 10.24 2.03 0.85
N GLN A 74 9.99 3.34 0.84
CA GLN A 74 11.01 4.34 0.53
C GLN A 74 11.67 4.83 1.81
N TYR A 75 10.86 5.23 2.80
CA TYR A 75 11.31 5.69 4.11
C TYR A 75 10.17 5.65 5.12
N ARG A 76 10.52 5.60 6.41
CA ARG A 76 9.56 5.77 7.51
C ARG A 76 9.42 7.24 7.87
N ASP A 77 8.20 7.76 7.80
CA ASP A 77 7.89 9.10 8.26
C ASP A 77 7.80 9.12 9.79
N LYS A 78 8.79 9.74 10.44
CA LYS A 78 8.87 9.82 11.91
C LYS A 78 7.82 10.76 12.53
N LYS A 79 7.15 11.61 11.75
CA LYS A 79 6.12 12.52 12.28
C LYS A 79 4.79 11.79 12.49
N THR A 80 4.43 10.93 11.55
CA THR A 80 3.16 10.20 11.54
C THR A 80 3.28 8.74 11.95
N ASP A 81 4.52 8.28 12.15
CA ASP A 81 4.89 6.88 12.38
C ASP A 81 4.29 5.95 11.31
N ALA A 82 4.37 6.39 10.05
CA ALA A 82 3.83 5.68 8.91
C ALA A 82 4.90 5.46 7.85
N LEU A 83 4.77 4.37 7.11
CA LEU A 83 5.74 3.96 6.12
C LEU A 83 5.36 4.54 4.76
N VAL A 84 6.21 5.41 4.24
CA VAL A 84 6.03 5.98 2.92
C VAL A 84 6.50 4.96 1.90
N CYS A 85 5.54 4.43 1.15
CA CYS A 85 5.78 3.35 0.19
C CYS A 85 5.23 3.70 -1.19
N ASN A 86 5.88 3.17 -2.23
CA ASN A 86 5.26 3.09 -3.55
C ASN A 86 4.34 1.88 -3.58
N VAL A 87 3.08 2.12 -3.93
CA VAL A 87 2.04 1.09 -3.93
C VAL A 87 1.81 0.63 -5.35
N PHE A 88 1.90 -0.68 -5.52
CA PHE A 88 1.61 -1.38 -6.76
C PHE A 88 0.40 -2.26 -6.53
N VAL A 89 -0.71 -1.92 -7.20
CA VAL A 89 -1.95 -2.68 -7.12
C VAL A 89 -1.82 -3.89 -8.04
N GLN A 90 -1.76 -5.09 -7.47
CA GLN A 90 -1.86 -6.31 -8.27
C GLN A 90 -3.33 -6.59 -8.53
N LYS A 91 -3.73 -6.63 -9.80
CA LYS A 91 -5.06 -7.10 -10.16
C LYS A 91 -5.19 -8.59 -9.81
N PRO A 92 -6.28 -9.03 -9.17
CA PRO A 92 -6.65 -10.43 -9.30
C PRO A 92 -6.89 -10.72 -10.80
N PRO A 93 -6.47 -11.88 -11.33
CA PRO A 93 -6.83 -12.25 -12.69
C PRO A 93 -8.36 -12.18 -12.83
N GLU A 94 -8.86 -11.37 -13.77
CA GLU A 94 -10.29 -11.29 -14.09
C GLU A 94 -10.74 -12.67 -14.57
N GLY A 95 -11.43 -13.41 -13.71
CA GLY A 95 -11.88 -14.77 -13.99
C GLY A 95 -12.38 -15.50 -12.75
N PHE A 96 -13.57 -15.14 -12.28
CA PHE A 96 -14.48 -16.04 -11.56
C PHE A 96 -15.92 -15.73 -11.98
#